data_AF-A0A4Z2AWH7-F1
#
_entry.id   AF-A0A4Z2AWH7-F1
#
_cell.length_a   1.000
_cell.length_b   1.000
_cell.length_c   1.000
_cell.angle_alpha   90.00
_cell.angle_beta   90.00
_cell.angle_gamma   90.00
#
_symmetry.space_group_name_H-M   'P 1'
#
loop_
_entity.id
_entity.type
_entity.pdbx_description
1 polymer ?
#
loop_
_entity_poly.entity_id
_entity_poly.type
_entity_poly.pdbx_seq_one_letter_code
_entity_poly.pdbx_strand_id
1 'polypeptide(L)'
;KISPWTGRFYSLLDPSYAKNNIPIIASVSEHQPTTWSSYYFDLQLLVFMFPGKCVSRTGPGRVGLYYCFSNLSDARIFIIMYGVTSMYFSAVMVRLMLVLAPVMCILSGIGVSQVLTTYMKNLDVSRLDKKSKKQQDSTYPIKNEVGPPPAHRRCCSPLWAPQPHVASGMILVMAFFLITYTFHSTWVTSEAYSSPSIVLSARGGDGSRIIFDDFREAYYWLRHNTPEDAKVMSWWDYGYQITAMANRTILVDNNTWNNTHISRVGQAMASTEERAYEIMRELDVSYVLVIFGGLTGYSSDGWISTSSCGWCVSGGSTTRGGHIKEHDYYTPTGEFRVDREGSPVLLNCLMYKMCYYRFGQVYTEAKRPPGYDRVRNAEIGNKDFELDVLEEAYTTEHWLVRIYKVKRPGQPRALQDIKLSTEFLIFARRGGRKYFYTFVWVE
;
A
#
# COMPACT_ATOMS: atom_id res chain seq x y z
N LYS A 1 -35.86 0.86 18.10
CA LYS A 1 -35.47 1.72 16.95
C LYS A 1 -34.32 1.04 16.24
N ILE A 2 -34.36 0.91 14.91
CA ILE A 2 -33.27 0.33 14.12
C ILE A 2 -32.16 1.38 14.04
N SER A 3 -30.92 1.00 14.36
CA SER A 3 -29.76 1.89 14.29
C SER A 3 -29.49 2.30 12.84
N PRO A 4 -29.07 3.55 12.57
CA PRO A 4 -28.71 3.99 11.23
C PRO A 4 -27.44 3.29 10.73
N TRP A 5 -27.17 3.40 9.42
CA TRP A 5 -25.93 2.93 8.79
C TRP A 5 -24.70 3.51 9.49
N THR A 6 -23.69 2.68 9.73
CA THR A 6 -22.42 3.16 10.29
C THR A 6 -21.64 3.95 9.23
N GLY A 7 -20.82 4.91 9.66
CA GLY A 7 -20.09 5.80 8.75
C GLY A 7 -19.22 5.06 7.72
N ARG A 8 -18.62 3.92 8.10
CA ARG A 8 -17.79 3.08 7.21
C ARG A 8 -18.58 2.41 6.10
N PHE A 9 -19.84 2.01 6.34
CA PHE A 9 -20.70 1.47 5.29
C PHE A 9 -21.32 2.58 4.45
N TYR A 10 -21.72 3.68 5.10
CA TYR A 10 -22.32 4.82 4.40
C TYR A 10 -21.34 5.46 3.40
N SER A 11 -20.04 5.51 3.71
CA SER A 11 -19.02 6.02 2.80
C SER A 11 -18.84 5.21 1.51
N LEU A 12 -19.31 3.95 1.49
CA LEU A 12 -19.31 3.14 0.27
C LEU A 12 -20.48 3.48 -0.67
N LEU A 13 -21.56 4.03 -0.13
CA LEU A 13 -22.73 4.48 -0.87
C LEU A 13 -22.58 5.94 -1.31
N ASP A 14 -22.04 6.77 -0.41
CA ASP A 14 -21.71 8.17 -0.66
C ASP A 14 -20.20 8.39 -0.46
N PRO A 15 -19.40 8.36 -1.54
CA PRO A 15 -17.95 8.51 -1.45
C PRO A 15 -17.50 9.90 -0.99
N SER A 16 -18.39 10.90 -0.99
CA SER A 16 -18.06 12.26 -0.56
C SER A 16 -18.22 12.45 0.95
N TYR A 17 -19.02 11.61 1.61
CA TYR A 17 -19.31 11.75 3.04
C TYR A 17 -18.06 11.61 3.93
N ALA A 18 -17.23 10.59 3.68
CA ALA A 18 -16.03 10.35 4.50
C ALA A 18 -15.02 11.48 4.37
N LYS A 19 -14.76 11.96 3.14
CA LYS A 19 -13.82 13.04 2.86
C LYS A 19 -14.21 14.34 3.58
N ASN A 20 -15.50 14.65 3.64
CA ASN A 20 -15.98 15.93 4.16
C ASN A 20 -16.20 15.90 5.68
N ASN A 21 -16.62 14.77 6.25
CA ASN A 21 -17.12 14.72 7.63
C ASN A 21 -16.24 13.90 8.58
N ILE A 22 -15.45 12.94 8.09
CA ILE A 22 -14.65 12.02 8.93
C ILE A 22 -13.24 11.88 8.35
N PRO A 23 -12.33 12.84 8.64
CA PRO A 23 -11.00 12.88 8.04
C PRO A 23 -10.16 11.62 8.33
N ILE A 24 -10.39 10.94 9.46
CA ILE A 24 -9.70 9.69 9.83
C ILE A 24 -10.01 8.54 8.86
N ILE A 25 -11.22 8.47 8.31
CA ILE A 25 -11.56 7.44 7.31
C ILE A 25 -10.91 7.80 5.97
N ALA A 26 -10.90 9.08 5.60
CA ALA A 26 -10.32 9.53 4.35
C ALA A 26 -8.78 9.48 4.33
N SER A 27 -8.11 9.49 5.50
CA SER A 27 -6.65 9.50 5.60
C SER A 27 -6.00 8.17 5.25
N VAL A 28 -6.73 7.05 5.28
CA VAL A 28 -6.15 5.74 4.89
C VAL A 28 -6.06 5.69 3.37
N SER A 29 -4.85 5.45 2.85
CA SER A 29 -4.60 5.34 1.42
C SER A 29 -5.48 4.29 0.73
N GLU A 30 -5.82 3.21 1.43
CA GLU A 30 -6.69 2.14 0.92
C GLU A 30 -8.16 2.56 0.69
N HIS A 31 -8.61 3.65 1.31
CA HIS A 31 -9.96 4.21 1.13
C HIS A 31 -10.09 5.09 -0.12
N GLN A 32 -8.99 5.33 -0.84
CA GLN A 32 -9.02 6.11 -2.07
C GLN A 32 -9.69 5.34 -3.22
N PRO A 33 -10.25 6.05 -4.22
CA PRO A 33 -10.82 5.43 -5.40
C PRO A 33 -9.74 4.80 -6.30
N THR A 34 -10.09 3.70 -6.97
CA THR A 34 -9.20 3.01 -7.91
C THR A 34 -9.10 3.73 -9.25
N THR A 35 -7.90 3.84 -9.80
CA THR A 35 -7.70 4.28 -11.19
C THR A 35 -7.72 3.09 -12.16
N TRP A 36 -7.95 3.36 -13.46
CA TRP A 36 -7.95 2.32 -14.49
C TRP A 36 -6.61 1.57 -14.60
N SER A 37 -5.50 2.25 -14.29
CA SER A 37 -4.16 1.66 -14.32
C SER A 37 -4.02 0.55 -13.26
N SER A 38 -4.59 0.75 -12.07
CA SER A 38 -4.64 -0.29 -11.02
C SER A 38 -5.47 -1.50 -11.46
N TYR A 39 -6.62 -1.28 -12.12
CA TYR A 39 -7.40 -2.41 -12.67
C TYR A 39 -6.60 -3.25 -13.67
N TYR A 40 -5.89 -2.59 -14.59
CA TYR A 40 -5.07 -3.29 -15.57
C TYR A 40 -3.85 -3.97 -14.92
N PHE A 41 -3.22 -3.31 -13.96
CA PHE A 41 -2.06 -3.85 -13.25
C PHE A 41 -2.41 -5.14 -12.50
N ASP A 42 -3.55 -5.16 -11.82
CA ASP A 42 -3.99 -6.29 -10.99
C ASP A 42 -4.62 -7.43 -11.82
N LEU A 43 -5.36 -7.09 -12.90
CA LEU A 43 -6.22 -8.05 -13.61
C LEU A 43 -5.88 -8.23 -15.10
N GLN A 44 -4.88 -7.56 -15.66
CA GLN A 44 -4.33 -7.69 -17.03
C GLN A 44 -5.31 -8.24 -18.10
N LEU A 45 -5.33 -9.56 -18.33
CA LEU A 45 -6.20 -10.22 -19.32
C LEU A 45 -7.69 -10.24 -18.92
N LEU A 46 -7.99 -10.40 -17.64
CA LEU A 46 -9.35 -10.58 -17.11
C LEU A 46 -10.20 -9.35 -17.34
N VAL A 47 -9.61 -8.14 -17.32
CA VAL A 47 -10.32 -6.88 -17.61
C VAL A 47 -10.94 -6.90 -19.01
N PHE A 48 -10.26 -7.49 -20.00
CA PHE A 48 -10.78 -7.58 -21.37
C PHE A 48 -11.81 -8.68 -21.55
N MET A 49 -11.69 -9.78 -20.79
CA MET A 49 -12.60 -10.92 -20.86
C MET A 49 -13.91 -10.70 -20.10
N PHE A 50 -13.99 -9.69 -19.24
CA PHE A 50 -15.17 -9.42 -18.42
C PHE A 50 -16.35 -8.80 -19.19
N PRO A 51 -16.23 -7.64 -19.87
CA PRO A 51 -17.32 -7.05 -20.63
C PRO A 51 -17.43 -7.60 -22.07
N GLY A 52 -16.39 -8.31 -22.54
CA GLY A 52 -16.05 -8.47 -23.94
C GLY A 52 -17.22 -8.80 -24.88
N LYS A 53 -17.70 -7.79 -25.60
CA LYS A 53 -18.23 -8.01 -26.94
C LYS A 53 -17.01 -8.29 -27.81
N CYS A 54 -16.78 -9.54 -28.21
CA CYS A 54 -15.67 -9.84 -29.11
C CYS A 54 -16.00 -9.21 -30.46
N VAL A 55 -15.46 -8.01 -30.73
CA VAL A 55 -15.49 -7.41 -32.07
C VAL A 55 -14.39 -8.10 -32.87
N SER A 56 -14.63 -9.36 -33.24
CA SER A 56 -13.93 -9.95 -34.36
C SER A 56 -14.73 -9.66 -35.62
N ARG A 57 -14.06 -9.23 -36.68
CA ARG A 57 -14.63 -8.83 -37.98
C ARG A 57 -15.39 -9.98 -38.70
N THR A 58 -15.44 -11.16 -38.09
CA THR A 58 -16.07 -12.40 -38.60
C THR A 58 -17.13 -12.99 -37.66
N GLY A 59 -17.69 -12.24 -36.70
CA GLY A 59 -18.92 -12.59 -35.97
C GLY A 59 -18.91 -12.23 -34.48
N PRO A 60 -20.08 -12.13 -33.82
CA PRO A 60 -20.18 -11.74 -32.42
C PRO A 60 -19.77 -12.91 -31.50
N GLY A 61 -18.49 -12.95 -31.12
CA GLY A 61 -18.03 -13.78 -30.00
C GLY A 61 -18.61 -13.24 -28.70
N ARG A 62 -19.33 -14.10 -27.97
CA ARG A 62 -19.98 -13.76 -26.69
C ARG A 62 -18.98 -13.99 -25.55
N VAL A 63 -18.53 -12.96 -24.83
CA VAL A 63 -17.57 -13.14 -23.72
C VAL A 63 -18.18 -12.72 -22.38
N GLY A 64 -17.88 -13.50 -21.33
CA GLY A 64 -18.18 -13.20 -19.93
C GLY A 64 -19.63 -12.87 -19.65
N LEU A 65 -19.88 -11.61 -19.30
CA LEU A 65 -21.21 -11.09 -18.95
C LEU A 65 -22.24 -11.32 -20.07
N TYR A 66 -21.85 -11.12 -21.33
CA TYR A 66 -22.77 -11.25 -22.47
C TYR A 66 -23.22 -12.69 -22.70
N TYR A 67 -22.38 -13.68 -22.37
CA TYR A 67 -22.78 -15.09 -22.40
C TYR A 67 -23.78 -15.42 -21.28
N CYS A 68 -23.60 -14.83 -20.09
CA CYS A 68 -24.54 -14.98 -18.97
C CYS A 68 -25.91 -14.36 -19.28
N PHE A 69 -25.96 -13.19 -19.94
CA PHE A 69 -27.22 -12.58 -20.40
C PHE A 69 -27.90 -13.36 -21.52
N SER A 70 -27.13 -14.11 -22.32
CA SER A 70 -27.64 -14.84 -23.47
C SER A 70 -28.41 -16.12 -23.12
N ASN A 71 -28.01 -16.81 -22.05
CA ASN A 71 -28.75 -17.94 -21.52
C ASN A 71 -28.97 -17.69 -20.05
N LEU A 72 -30.13 -17.12 -19.71
CA LEU A 72 -30.50 -16.80 -18.35
C LEU A 72 -30.86 -18.08 -17.59
N SER A 73 -30.33 -18.18 -16.39
CA SER A 73 -30.58 -19.24 -15.41
C SER A 73 -30.41 -18.63 -14.02
N ASP A 74 -31.10 -19.14 -13.01
CA ASP A 74 -31.10 -18.59 -11.65
C ASP A 74 -29.67 -18.40 -11.09
N ALA A 75 -28.79 -19.38 -11.32
CA ALA A 75 -27.38 -19.29 -10.91
C ALA A 75 -26.59 -18.20 -11.67
N ARG A 76 -26.96 -17.95 -12.94
CA ARG A 76 -26.32 -16.91 -13.77
C ARG A 76 -26.82 -15.51 -13.44
N ILE A 77 -28.07 -15.38 -12.97
CA ILE A 77 -28.58 -14.11 -12.47
C ILE A 77 -27.79 -13.69 -11.22
N PHE A 78 -27.51 -14.65 -10.33
CA PHE A 78 -26.67 -14.41 -9.16
C PHE A 78 -25.27 -13.89 -9.52
N ILE A 79 -24.57 -14.55 -10.46
CA ILE A 79 -23.21 -14.12 -10.85
C ILE A 79 -23.19 -12.74 -11.55
N ILE A 80 -24.25 -12.40 -12.31
CA ILE A 80 -24.39 -11.08 -12.92
C ILE A 80 -24.55 -10.01 -11.84
N MET A 81 -25.47 -10.21 -10.88
CA MET A 81 -25.63 -9.26 -9.78
C MET A 81 -24.36 -9.12 -8.96
N TYR A 82 -23.71 -10.23 -8.62
CA TYR A 82 -22.46 -10.21 -7.87
C TYR A 82 -21.34 -9.46 -8.62
N GLY A 83 -21.22 -9.65 -9.94
CA GLY A 83 -20.24 -8.93 -10.77
C GLY A 83 -20.49 -7.43 -10.87
N VAL A 84 -21.73 -7.01 -11.12
CA VAL A 84 -22.10 -5.59 -11.23
C VAL A 84 -21.92 -4.88 -9.90
N THR A 85 -22.40 -5.47 -8.81
CA THR A 85 -22.28 -4.89 -7.46
C THR A 85 -20.81 -4.83 -7.01
N SER A 86 -20.02 -5.88 -7.23
CA SER A 86 -18.60 -5.88 -6.85
C SER A 86 -17.78 -4.88 -7.66
N MET A 87 -18.08 -4.71 -8.95
CA MET A 87 -17.44 -3.71 -9.79
C MET A 87 -17.71 -2.28 -9.32
N TYR A 88 -18.94 -2.00 -8.88
CA TYR A 88 -19.25 -0.69 -8.31
C TYR A 88 -18.42 -0.44 -7.03
N PHE A 89 -18.41 -1.41 -6.11
CA PHE A 89 -17.69 -1.25 -4.85
C PHE A 89 -16.16 -1.20 -5.01
N SER A 90 -15.59 -1.95 -5.94
CA SER A 90 -14.15 -1.84 -6.25
C SER A 90 -13.81 -0.48 -6.85
N ALA A 91 -14.72 0.16 -7.61
CA ALA A 91 -14.49 1.48 -8.19
C ALA A 91 -14.45 2.57 -7.11
N VAL A 92 -15.26 2.41 -6.06
CA VAL A 92 -15.32 3.35 -4.92
C VAL A 92 -14.10 3.22 -4.00
N MET A 93 -13.58 2.00 -3.79
CA MET A 93 -12.52 1.76 -2.81
C MET A 93 -11.51 0.70 -3.29
N VAL A 94 -10.21 1.04 -3.28
CA VAL A 94 -9.11 0.16 -3.71
C VAL A 94 -9.11 -1.19 -3.02
N ARG A 95 -9.34 -1.23 -1.72
CA ARG A 95 -9.35 -2.50 -0.96
C ARG A 95 -10.41 -3.50 -1.43
N LEU A 96 -11.52 -3.02 -1.99
CA LEU A 96 -12.61 -3.87 -2.44
C LEU A 96 -12.33 -4.55 -3.79
N MET A 97 -11.20 -4.25 -4.43
CA MET A 97 -10.66 -4.99 -5.56
C MET A 97 -10.47 -6.49 -5.25
N LEU A 98 -10.12 -6.83 -3.99
CA LEU A 98 -10.01 -8.22 -3.54
C LEU A 98 -11.33 -9.00 -3.70
N VAL A 99 -12.47 -8.33 -3.53
CA VAL A 99 -13.80 -8.94 -3.62
C VAL A 99 -14.25 -9.07 -5.08
N LEU A 100 -13.72 -8.22 -5.97
CA LEU A 100 -13.96 -8.29 -7.41
C LEU A 100 -13.20 -9.47 -8.05
N ALA A 101 -11.98 -9.76 -7.61
CA ALA A 101 -11.09 -10.74 -8.24
C ALA A 101 -11.73 -12.13 -8.48
N PRO A 102 -12.44 -12.77 -7.51
CA PRO A 102 -13.08 -14.06 -7.72
C PRO A 102 -14.10 -14.06 -8.86
N VAL A 103 -14.92 -13.01 -8.97
CA VAL A 103 -15.95 -12.90 -10.02
C VAL A 103 -15.31 -12.71 -11.39
N MET A 104 -14.26 -11.89 -11.45
CA MET A 104 -13.50 -11.67 -12.66
C MET A 104 -12.89 -12.97 -13.18
N CYS A 105 -12.32 -13.80 -12.30
CA CYS A 105 -11.78 -15.12 -12.65
C CYS A 105 -12.87 -16.05 -13.21
N ILE A 106 -14.04 -16.13 -12.56
CA ILE A 106 -15.15 -17.01 -13.01
C ILE A 106 -15.67 -16.58 -14.38
N LEU A 107 -15.99 -15.30 -14.57
CA LEU A 107 -16.55 -14.79 -15.83
C LEU A 107 -15.53 -14.84 -16.97
N SER A 108 -14.27 -14.51 -16.67
CA SER A 108 -13.18 -14.61 -17.65
C SER A 108 -12.92 -16.07 -18.04
N GLY A 109 -12.97 -16.99 -17.07
CA GLY A 109 -12.86 -18.43 -17.32
C GLY A 109 -13.98 -18.97 -18.21
N ILE A 110 -15.24 -18.55 -17.98
CA ILE A 110 -16.37 -18.89 -18.86
C ILE A 110 -16.15 -18.34 -20.27
N GLY A 111 -15.69 -17.09 -20.39
CA GLY A 111 -15.39 -16.44 -21.66
C GLY A 111 -14.32 -17.19 -22.47
N VAL A 112 -13.18 -17.47 -21.83
CA VAL A 112 -12.06 -18.20 -22.45
C VAL A 112 -12.51 -19.63 -22.82
N SER A 113 -13.20 -20.34 -21.92
CA SER A 113 -13.70 -21.70 -22.16
C SER A 113 -14.64 -21.77 -23.36
N GLN A 114 -15.57 -20.81 -23.48
CA GLN A 114 -16.53 -20.75 -24.59
C GLN A 114 -15.83 -20.47 -25.93
N VAL A 115 -14.85 -19.57 -25.94
CA VAL A 115 -14.03 -19.29 -27.12
C VAL A 115 -13.28 -20.55 -27.55
N LEU A 116 -12.53 -21.19 -26.65
CA LEU A 116 -11.78 -22.42 -26.95
C LEU A 116 -12.70 -23.53 -27.46
N THR A 117 -13.81 -23.80 -26.78
CA THR A 117 -14.76 -24.86 -27.16
C THR A 117 -15.33 -24.63 -28.56
N THR A 118 -15.59 -23.38 -28.94
CA THR A 118 -16.14 -23.04 -30.26
C THR A 118 -15.10 -23.29 -31.36
N TYR A 119 -13.87 -22.81 -31.18
CA TYR A 119 -12.82 -22.93 -32.20
C TYR A 119 -12.21 -24.33 -32.29
N MET A 120 -12.11 -25.08 -31.18
CA MET A 120 -11.62 -26.46 -31.19
C MET A 120 -12.58 -27.40 -31.94
N LYS A 121 -13.91 -27.29 -31.73
CA LYS A 121 -14.90 -28.08 -32.47
C LYS A 121 -14.81 -27.87 -33.99
N ASN A 122 -14.56 -26.64 -34.44
CA ASN A 122 -14.39 -26.34 -35.86
C ASN A 122 -13.14 -26.99 -36.46
N LEU A 123 -12.10 -27.20 -35.66
CA LEU A 123 -10.88 -27.89 -36.07
C LEU A 123 -11.10 -29.41 -36.22
N ASP A 124 -11.86 -30.02 -35.32
CA ASP A 124 -12.16 -31.46 -35.34
C ASP A 124 -13.07 -31.85 -36.50
N VAL A 125 -14.11 -31.06 -36.79
CA VAL A 125 -14.99 -31.27 -37.96
C VAL A 125 -14.18 -31.20 -39.26
N SER A 126 -13.26 -30.24 -39.36
CA SER A 126 -12.35 -30.11 -40.53
C SER A 126 -11.39 -31.31 -40.69
N ARG A 127 -10.99 -31.96 -39.58
CA ARG A 127 -10.15 -33.17 -39.61
C ARG A 127 -10.94 -34.41 -40.03
N LEU A 128 -12.19 -34.53 -39.61
CA LEU A 128 -13.09 -35.62 -40.00
C LEU A 128 -13.44 -35.56 -41.49
N ASP A 129 -13.73 -34.37 -42.03
CA ASP A 129 -14.00 -34.17 -43.47
C ASP A 129 -12.79 -34.52 -44.35
N LYS A 130 -11.56 -34.21 -43.91
CA LYS A 130 -10.33 -34.59 -44.61
C LYS A 130 -10.08 -36.10 -44.58
N LYS A 131 -10.40 -36.79 -43.48
CA LYS A 131 -10.28 -38.26 -43.38
C LYS A 131 -11.28 -38.96 -44.29
N SER A 132 -12.52 -38.48 -44.35
CA SER A 132 -13.58 -39.04 -45.19
C SER A 132 -13.27 -38.92 -46.68
N LYS A 133 -12.75 -37.75 -47.13
CA LYS A 133 -12.30 -37.58 -48.53
C LYS A 133 -11.13 -38.48 -48.91
N LYS A 134 -10.16 -38.67 -48.00
CA LYS A 134 -8.97 -39.51 -48.27
C LYS A 134 -9.29 -41.01 -48.34
N GLN A 135 -10.42 -41.44 -47.77
CA GLN A 135 -10.88 -42.82 -47.80
C GLN A 135 -11.75 -43.12 -49.04
N GLN A 136 -12.31 -42.10 -49.68
CA GLN A 136 -13.17 -42.22 -50.86
C GLN A 136 -12.38 -42.28 -52.19
N ASP A 137 -11.14 -41.78 -52.22
CA ASP A 137 -10.29 -41.75 -53.43
C ASP A 137 -9.48 -43.04 -53.70
N SER A 138 -9.64 -44.12 -52.91
CA SER A 138 -8.79 -45.32 -53.01
C SER A 138 -9.46 -46.58 -53.61
N THR A 139 -10.65 -46.52 -54.21
CA THR A 139 -11.23 -47.69 -54.90
C THR A 139 -12.20 -47.28 -56.04
N TYR A 140 -11.83 -47.59 -57.29
CA TYR A 140 -12.67 -47.48 -58.52
C TYR A 140 -13.33 -48.85 -58.85
N PRO A 141 -14.26 -49.00 -59.83
CA PRO A 141 -15.33 -48.12 -60.35
C PRO A 141 -16.74 -48.80 -60.47
N ILE A 142 -17.77 -47.97 -60.74
CA ILE A 142 -19.10 -48.19 -61.39
C ILE A 142 -19.83 -49.55 -61.23
N LYS A 143 -21.03 -49.52 -60.63
CA LYS A 143 -22.21 -50.29 -61.09
C LYS A 143 -23.50 -49.46 -60.94
N ASN A 144 -24.27 -49.41 -62.03
CA ASN A 144 -25.60 -48.83 -62.11
C ASN A 144 -26.61 -49.75 -61.42
N GLU A 145 -27.28 -49.30 -60.36
CA GLU A 145 -28.63 -49.79 -60.00
C GLU A 145 -29.44 -48.66 -59.35
N VAL A 146 -30.70 -48.57 -59.76
CA VAL A 146 -31.69 -47.57 -59.36
C VAL A 146 -32.28 -47.96 -58.00
N GLY A 147 -31.78 -47.35 -56.93
CA GLY A 147 -32.37 -47.40 -55.59
C GLY A 147 -32.89 -46.01 -55.16
N PRO A 148 -33.87 -45.93 -54.24
CA PRO A 148 -34.48 -44.66 -53.83
C PRO A 148 -33.44 -43.77 -53.14
N PRO A 149 -33.53 -42.43 -53.27
CA PRO A 149 -32.48 -41.53 -52.83
C PRO A 149 -32.30 -41.59 -51.30
N PRO A 150 -31.07 -41.75 -50.78
CA PRO A 150 -30.85 -41.61 -49.35
C PRO A 150 -31.13 -40.16 -48.96
N ALA A 151 -31.92 -40.00 -47.90
CA ALA A 151 -32.27 -38.72 -47.33
C ALA A 151 -31.03 -37.86 -47.15
N HIS A 152 -31.00 -36.76 -47.91
CA HIS A 152 -30.02 -35.69 -47.80
C HIS A 152 -29.99 -35.20 -46.35
N ARG A 153 -29.12 -35.77 -45.50
CA ARG A 153 -28.64 -35.11 -44.28
C ARG A 153 -27.84 -33.91 -44.77
N ARG A 154 -28.58 -32.85 -45.08
CA ARG A 154 -28.11 -31.51 -45.33
C ARG A 154 -27.51 -31.10 -43.99
N CYS A 155 -26.26 -31.51 -43.77
CA CYS A 155 -25.42 -30.90 -42.76
C CYS A 155 -25.32 -29.45 -43.25
N CYS A 156 -26.21 -28.60 -42.74
CA CYS A 156 -26.01 -27.18 -42.80
C CYS A 156 -24.69 -26.94 -42.09
N SER A 157 -23.59 -26.97 -42.85
CA SER A 157 -22.42 -26.18 -42.50
C SER A 157 -23.00 -24.80 -42.23
N PRO A 158 -22.94 -24.27 -40.99
CA PRO A 158 -23.32 -22.90 -40.79
C PRO A 158 -22.47 -22.09 -41.77
N LEU A 159 -23.09 -21.26 -42.61
CA LEU A 159 -22.47 -20.41 -43.64
C LEU A 159 -21.36 -19.47 -43.09
N TRP A 160 -21.09 -19.56 -41.79
CA TRP A 160 -20.22 -18.76 -40.94
C TRP A 160 -19.26 -19.63 -40.11
N ALA A 161 -19.03 -20.90 -40.48
CA ALA A 161 -17.97 -21.71 -39.86
C ALA A 161 -16.59 -21.08 -40.20
N PRO A 162 -15.81 -20.60 -39.22
CA PRO A 162 -14.49 -20.04 -39.48
C PRO A 162 -13.62 -21.11 -40.14
N GLN A 163 -12.93 -20.72 -41.21
CA GLN A 163 -12.00 -21.60 -41.90
C GLN A 163 -11.00 -22.23 -40.91
N PRO A 164 -10.54 -23.47 -41.11
CA PRO A 164 -9.69 -24.18 -40.15
C PRO A 164 -8.38 -23.46 -39.81
N HIS A 165 -7.86 -22.64 -40.73
CA HIS A 165 -6.69 -21.78 -40.48
C HIS A 165 -7.00 -20.63 -39.50
N VAL A 166 -8.22 -20.06 -39.56
CA VAL A 166 -8.69 -19.02 -38.62
C VAL A 166 -8.90 -19.63 -37.23
N ALA A 167 -9.47 -20.83 -37.14
CA ALA A 167 -9.66 -21.53 -35.87
C ALA A 167 -8.32 -21.87 -35.19
N SER A 168 -7.34 -22.38 -35.95
CA SER A 168 -5.99 -22.63 -35.44
C SER A 168 -5.29 -21.33 -35.00
N GLY A 169 -5.44 -20.25 -35.76
CA GLY A 169 -4.89 -18.94 -35.39
C GLY A 169 -5.47 -18.40 -34.08
N MET A 170 -6.78 -18.52 -33.87
CA MET A 170 -7.44 -18.05 -32.65
C MET A 170 -7.02 -18.84 -31.40
N ILE A 171 -6.80 -20.15 -31.53
CA ILE A 171 -6.29 -20.99 -30.43
C ILE A 171 -4.87 -20.54 -30.03
N LEU A 172 -3.99 -20.29 -31.01
CA LEU A 172 -2.63 -19.80 -30.76
C LEU A 172 -2.62 -18.41 -30.11
N VAL A 173 -3.48 -17.51 -30.58
CA VAL A 173 -3.65 -16.16 -29.98
C VAL A 173 -4.10 -16.28 -28.52
N MET A 174 -5.05 -17.17 -28.23
CA MET A 174 -5.51 -17.36 -26.85
C MET A 174 -4.44 -18.00 -25.95
N ALA A 175 -3.72 -18.99 -26.46
CA ALA A 175 -2.57 -19.56 -25.75
C ALA A 175 -1.52 -18.48 -25.43
N PHE A 176 -1.20 -17.60 -26.39
CA PHE A 176 -0.29 -16.48 -26.18
C PHE A 176 -0.76 -15.55 -25.06
N PHE A 177 -2.03 -15.14 -25.06
CA PHE A 177 -2.58 -14.29 -23.99
C PHE A 177 -2.52 -14.94 -22.60
N LEU A 178 -2.80 -16.25 -22.49
CA LEU A 178 -2.69 -16.98 -21.22
C LEU A 178 -1.24 -17.08 -20.73
N ILE A 179 -0.28 -17.26 -21.64
CA ILE A 179 1.15 -17.28 -21.32
C ILE A 179 1.59 -15.89 -20.83
N THR A 180 1.25 -14.83 -21.56
CA THR A 180 1.55 -13.45 -21.14
C THR A 180 0.93 -13.09 -19.80
N TYR A 181 -0.30 -13.53 -19.53
CA TYR A 181 -0.96 -13.35 -18.24
C TYR A 181 -0.18 -14.00 -17.08
N THR A 182 0.36 -15.20 -17.30
CA THR A 182 1.16 -15.92 -16.31
C THR A 182 2.46 -15.18 -16.00
N PHE A 183 3.16 -14.72 -17.05
CA PHE A 183 4.38 -13.91 -16.90
C PHE A 183 4.12 -12.59 -16.18
N HIS A 184 3.06 -11.86 -16.56
CA HIS A 184 2.65 -10.61 -15.91
C HIS A 184 2.36 -10.83 -14.43
N SER A 185 1.55 -11.83 -14.09
CA SER A 185 1.18 -12.13 -12.70
C SER A 185 2.40 -12.48 -11.85
N THR A 186 3.36 -13.22 -12.42
CA THR A 186 4.61 -13.58 -11.74
C THR A 186 5.48 -12.36 -11.48
N TRP A 187 5.65 -11.50 -12.49
CA TRP A 187 6.44 -10.27 -12.40
C TRP A 187 5.84 -9.25 -11.42
N VAL A 188 4.52 -9.02 -11.48
CA VAL A 188 3.82 -8.13 -10.55
C VAL A 188 3.96 -8.62 -9.11
N THR A 189 3.81 -9.94 -8.89
CA THR A 189 3.95 -10.53 -7.56
C THR A 189 5.38 -10.37 -7.03
N SER A 190 6.40 -10.63 -7.86
CA SER A 190 7.79 -10.55 -7.43
C SER A 190 8.26 -9.11 -7.19
N GLU A 191 7.96 -8.18 -8.09
CA GLU A 191 8.53 -6.83 -7.99
C GLU A 191 7.68 -5.85 -7.18
N ALA A 192 6.35 -5.95 -7.21
CA ALA A 192 5.49 -4.94 -6.57
C ALA A 192 4.97 -5.37 -5.20
N TYR A 193 4.36 -6.56 -5.11
CA TYR A 193 3.69 -6.98 -3.87
C TYR A 193 4.61 -7.64 -2.85
N SER A 194 5.76 -8.19 -3.26
CA SER A 194 6.69 -8.90 -2.35
C SER A 194 7.71 -7.96 -1.66
N SER A 195 7.21 -6.88 -1.04
CA SER A 195 8.05 -5.92 -0.31
C SER A 195 7.72 -5.91 1.21
N PRO A 196 8.70 -6.17 2.10
CA PRO A 196 8.49 -6.06 3.54
C PRO A 196 8.41 -4.58 3.95
N SER A 197 7.48 -4.23 4.83
CA SER A 197 7.32 -2.85 5.34
C SER A 197 8.16 -2.55 6.58
N ILE A 198 8.59 -3.57 7.32
CA ILE A 198 9.39 -3.42 8.55
C ILE A 198 10.89 -3.27 8.27
N VAL A 199 11.38 -3.92 7.21
CA VAL A 199 12.78 -3.84 6.79
C VAL A 199 12.80 -3.08 5.47
N LEU A 200 13.43 -1.92 5.46
CA LEU A 200 13.56 -1.13 4.25
C LEU A 200 14.75 -1.65 3.45
N SER A 201 14.59 -1.79 2.13
CA SER A 201 15.71 -2.12 1.26
C SER A 201 15.91 -1.05 0.20
N ALA A 202 17.14 -0.56 0.10
CA ALA A 202 17.59 0.31 -0.97
C ALA A 202 18.61 -0.42 -1.85
N ARG A 203 18.79 0.09 -3.07
CA ARG A 203 19.85 -0.34 -3.97
C ARG A 203 20.92 0.74 -3.99
N GLY A 204 22.17 0.36 -3.69
CA GLY A 204 23.33 1.23 -3.83
C GLY A 204 23.62 1.55 -5.29
N GLY A 205 24.46 2.56 -5.55
CA GLY A 205 24.85 2.94 -6.91
C GLY A 205 25.60 1.84 -7.67
N ASP A 206 26.16 0.85 -6.97
CA ASP A 206 26.82 -0.34 -7.50
C ASP A 206 25.87 -1.53 -7.74
N GLY A 207 24.58 -1.38 -7.43
CA GLY A 207 23.59 -2.45 -7.50
C GLY A 207 23.55 -3.38 -6.27
N SER A 208 24.38 -3.14 -5.25
CA SER A 208 24.30 -3.86 -3.97
C SER A 208 23.00 -3.53 -3.25
N ARG A 209 22.43 -4.54 -2.57
CA ARG A 209 21.22 -4.36 -1.75
C ARG A 209 21.65 -3.92 -0.35
N ILE A 210 21.31 -2.68 0.01
CA ILE A 210 21.50 -2.15 1.36
C ILE A 210 20.17 -2.33 2.09
N ILE A 211 20.26 -2.85 3.31
CA ILE A 211 19.10 -3.14 4.14
C ILE A 211 19.17 -2.24 5.37
N PHE A 212 18.13 -1.44 5.57
CA PHE A 212 17.97 -0.60 6.75
C PHE A 212 17.00 -1.28 7.72
N ASP A 213 17.48 -1.51 8.94
CA ASP A 213 16.76 -2.25 9.97
C ASP A 213 16.44 -1.40 11.22
N ASP A 214 16.37 -0.08 11.03
CA ASP A 214 16.21 0.90 12.10
C ASP A 214 14.93 0.69 12.94
N PHE A 215 13.83 0.23 12.32
CA PHE A 215 12.58 -0.03 13.04
C PHE A 215 12.76 -1.10 14.12
N ARG A 216 13.36 -2.24 13.75
CA ARG A 216 13.60 -3.32 14.72
C ARG A 216 14.61 -2.88 15.76
N GLU A 217 15.68 -2.22 15.36
CA GLU A 217 16.68 -1.66 16.27
C GLU A 217 16.03 -0.77 17.36
N ALA A 218 15.23 0.22 16.95
CA ALA A 218 14.56 1.13 17.88
C ALA A 218 13.57 0.41 18.80
N TYR A 219 12.76 -0.52 18.26
CA TYR A 219 11.81 -1.28 19.06
C TYR A 219 12.51 -2.22 20.05
N TYR A 220 13.63 -2.83 19.68
CA TYR A 220 14.44 -3.65 20.58
C TYR A 220 15.12 -2.82 21.66
N TRP A 221 15.61 -1.62 21.33
CA TRP A 221 16.14 -0.68 22.32
C TRP A 221 15.06 -0.32 23.33
N LEU A 222 13.86 0.02 22.86
CA LEU A 222 12.73 0.38 23.72
C LEU A 222 12.35 -0.77 24.66
N ARG A 223 12.41 -2.01 24.17
CA ARG A 223 12.10 -3.21 24.96
C ARG A 223 13.10 -3.50 26.07
N HIS A 224 14.40 -3.26 25.86
CA HIS A 224 15.44 -3.68 26.81
C HIS A 224 15.93 -2.55 27.72
N ASN A 225 15.76 -1.28 27.31
CA ASN A 225 16.33 -0.13 28.01
C ASN A 225 15.30 0.79 28.68
N THR A 226 14.01 0.43 28.65
CA THR A 226 12.95 1.21 29.31
C THR A 226 12.23 0.38 30.38
N PRO A 227 11.63 1.02 31.41
CA PRO A 227 10.77 0.33 32.36
C PRO A 227 9.61 -0.41 31.68
N GLU A 228 9.17 -1.54 32.25
CA GLU A 228 8.07 -2.35 31.69
C GLU A 228 6.72 -1.60 31.69
N ASP A 229 6.52 -0.67 32.62
CA ASP A 229 5.34 0.19 32.73
C ASP A 229 5.44 1.48 31.90
N ALA A 230 6.52 1.66 31.14
CA ALA A 230 6.72 2.86 30.33
C ALA A 230 5.63 2.98 29.25
N LYS A 231 5.01 4.16 29.19
CA LYS A 231 3.99 4.50 28.19
C LYS A 231 4.61 5.28 27.04
N VAL A 232 4.39 4.77 25.83
CA VAL A 232 4.97 5.28 24.59
C VAL A 232 3.88 5.96 23.78
N MET A 233 4.10 7.23 23.44
CA MET A 233 3.24 8.00 22.55
C MET A 233 3.81 7.97 21.12
N SER A 234 2.99 7.54 20.17
CA SER A 234 3.30 7.48 18.73
C SER A 234 2.03 7.77 17.92
N TRP A 235 2.11 7.76 16.58
CA TRP A 235 0.88 7.67 15.78
C TRP A 235 0.16 6.35 15.95
N TRP A 236 -1.12 6.32 15.57
CA TRP A 236 -1.93 5.11 15.56
C TRP A 236 -1.40 4.04 14.59
N ASP A 237 -0.80 4.42 13.45
CA ASP A 237 -0.23 3.50 12.46
C ASP A 237 0.73 2.47 13.08
N TYR A 238 1.59 2.95 13.98
CA TYR A 238 2.69 2.17 14.57
C TYR A 238 2.29 1.42 15.86
N GLY A 239 1.08 1.61 16.37
CA GLY A 239 0.67 1.07 17.67
C GLY A 239 0.83 -0.46 17.77
N TYR A 240 0.35 -1.20 16.75
CA TYR A 240 0.51 -2.66 16.74
C TYR A 240 1.98 -3.11 16.65
N GLN A 241 2.82 -2.38 15.90
CA GLN A 241 4.23 -2.72 15.76
C GLN A 241 4.98 -2.53 17.09
N ILE A 242 4.74 -1.41 17.78
CA ILE A 242 5.33 -1.12 19.10
C ILE A 242 4.88 -2.18 20.11
N THR A 243 3.60 -2.50 20.16
CA THR A 243 3.08 -3.51 21.10
C THR A 243 3.69 -4.88 20.84
N ALA A 244 3.76 -5.32 19.57
CA ALA A 244 4.27 -6.64 19.22
C ALA A 244 5.79 -6.79 19.37
N MET A 245 6.56 -5.76 19.00
CA MET A 245 8.03 -5.84 18.96
C MET A 245 8.67 -5.26 20.22
N ALA A 246 8.26 -4.06 20.62
CA ALA A 246 8.83 -3.37 21.77
C ALA A 246 8.22 -3.83 23.10
N ASN A 247 7.03 -4.46 23.08
CA ASN A 247 6.32 -4.92 24.27
C ASN A 247 6.15 -3.81 25.33
N ARG A 248 5.63 -2.65 24.91
CA ARG A 248 5.38 -1.49 25.79
C ARG A 248 3.95 -0.99 25.65
N THR A 249 3.49 -0.29 26.67
CA THR A 249 2.13 0.28 26.70
C THR A 249 2.05 1.45 25.71
N ILE A 250 1.06 1.42 24.83
CA ILE A 250 0.78 2.48 23.85
C ILE A 250 -0.48 3.25 24.22
N LEU A 251 -0.57 4.51 23.79
CA LEU A 251 -1.76 5.33 24.00
C LEU A 251 -2.80 5.16 22.88
N VAL A 252 -2.36 5.14 21.62
CA VAL A 252 -3.22 5.07 20.44
C VAL A 252 -2.85 3.88 19.57
N ASP A 253 -3.86 3.21 19.03
CA ASP A 253 -3.71 1.99 18.23
C ASP A 253 -4.38 2.12 16.86
N ASN A 254 -4.04 1.19 15.97
CA ASN A 254 -4.52 1.18 14.59
C ASN A 254 -6.00 0.71 14.46
N ASN A 255 -6.63 0.30 15.56
CA ASN A 255 -8.06 -0.04 15.57
C ASN A 255 -8.97 1.20 15.45
N THR A 256 -8.47 2.38 15.85
CA THR A 256 -9.13 3.68 15.68
C THR A 256 -10.57 3.77 16.19
N TRP A 257 -10.88 3.09 17.30
CA TRP A 257 -12.24 3.06 17.87
C TRP A 257 -12.59 4.34 18.67
N ASN A 258 -11.58 5.01 19.24
CA ASN A 258 -11.77 6.24 20.03
C ASN A 258 -11.09 7.45 19.36
N ASN A 259 -11.86 8.17 18.54
CA ASN A 259 -11.38 9.34 17.80
C ASN A 259 -10.95 10.49 18.72
N THR A 260 -11.55 10.62 19.91
CA THR A 260 -11.20 11.68 20.87
C THR A 260 -9.79 11.47 21.41
N HIS A 261 -9.39 10.22 21.65
CA HIS A 261 -8.06 9.92 22.14
C HIS A 261 -6.98 10.17 21.08
N ILE A 262 -7.26 9.79 19.83
CA ILE A 262 -6.38 10.08 18.67
C ILE A 262 -6.25 11.59 18.46
N SER A 263 -7.36 12.32 18.56
CA SER A 263 -7.38 13.79 18.47
C SER A 263 -6.50 14.42 19.55
N ARG A 264 -6.51 13.89 20.78
CA ARG A 264 -5.67 14.41 21.88
C ARG A 264 -4.18 14.19 21.62
N VAL A 265 -3.79 13.04 21.10
CA VAL A 265 -2.40 12.78 20.68
C VAL A 265 -2.01 13.70 19.51
N GLY A 266 -2.91 13.90 18.54
CA GLY A 266 -2.69 14.84 17.44
C GLY A 266 -2.53 16.29 17.89
N GLN A 267 -3.30 16.72 18.90
CA GLN A 267 -3.12 18.03 19.54
C GLN A 267 -1.75 18.16 20.17
N ALA A 268 -1.30 17.15 20.94
CA ALA A 268 0.03 17.18 21.55
C ALA A 268 1.12 17.37 20.49
N MET A 269 1.05 16.62 19.40
CA MET A 269 2.11 16.64 18.40
C MET A 269 2.09 17.86 17.47
N ALA A 270 0.93 18.47 17.25
CA ALA A 270 0.77 19.65 16.39
C ALA A 270 0.93 20.99 17.14
N SER A 271 0.90 20.99 18.48
CA SER A 271 0.99 22.20 19.29
C SER A 271 2.43 22.58 19.66
N THR A 272 2.61 23.73 20.31
CA THR A 272 3.91 24.17 20.85
C THR A 272 4.34 23.27 22.02
N GLU A 273 5.64 23.26 22.33
CA GLU A 273 6.19 22.43 23.42
C GLU A 273 5.47 22.59 24.76
N GLU A 274 5.10 23.82 25.14
CA GLU A 274 4.41 24.10 26.41
C GLU A 274 3.05 23.39 26.50
N ARG A 275 2.22 23.53 25.46
CA ARG A 275 0.90 22.89 25.38
C ARG A 275 1.01 21.39 25.21
N ALA A 276 1.95 20.94 24.37
CA ALA A 276 2.22 19.54 24.18
C ALA A 276 2.64 18.87 25.50
N TYR A 277 3.44 19.54 26.32
CA TYR A 277 3.86 19.05 27.63
C TYR A 277 2.68 18.90 28.58
N GLU A 278 1.78 19.88 28.67
CA GLU A 278 0.54 19.75 29.45
C GLU A 278 -0.24 18.48 29.08
N ILE A 279 -0.38 18.21 27.77
CA ILE A 279 -1.11 17.03 27.27
C ILE A 279 -0.35 15.73 27.56
N MET A 280 0.96 15.70 27.34
CA MET A 280 1.79 14.54 27.64
C MET A 280 1.76 14.19 29.13
N ARG A 281 1.68 15.20 30.01
CA ARG A 281 1.52 15.02 31.45
C ARG A 281 0.11 14.55 31.84
N GLU A 282 -0.94 15.07 31.22
CA GLU A 282 -2.32 14.59 31.40
C GLU A 282 -2.45 13.11 31.07
N LEU A 283 -1.78 12.66 30.01
CA LEU A 283 -1.82 11.28 29.53
C LEU A 283 -0.74 10.37 30.13
N ASP A 284 0.07 10.89 31.06
CA ASP A 284 1.16 10.18 31.75
C ASP A 284 2.17 9.51 30.79
N VAL A 285 2.57 10.24 29.74
CA VAL A 285 3.51 9.75 28.73
C VAL A 285 4.94 9.75 29.27
N SER A 286 5.65 8.64 29.08
CA SER A 286 7.07 8.50 29.46
C SER A 286 8.01 8.75 28.27
N TYR A 287 7.70 8.15 27.12
CA TYR A 287 8.49 8.24 25.90
C TYR A 287 7.64 8.66 24.71
N VAL A 288 8.23 9.39 23.78
CA VAL A 288 7.62 9.79 22.51
C VAL A 288 8.45 9.21 21.37
N LEU A 289 7.82 8.50 20.45
CA LEU A 289 8.46 7.91 19.28
C LEU A 289 7.99 8.62 18.02
N VAL A 290 8.95 9.14 17.26
CA VAL A 290 8.73 9.77 15.96
C VAL A 290 9.61 9.10 14.89
N ILE A 291 9.13 9.13 13.65
CA ILE A 291 9.84 8.60 12.49
C ILE A 291 10.28 9.77 11.61
N PHE A 292 11.53 9.75 11.21
CA PHE A 292 12.17 10.81 10.46
C PHE A 292 12.92 10.23 9.26
N GLY A 293 12.49 10.52 8.04
CA GLY A 293 13.08 9.98 6.82
C GLY A 293 14.04 10.92 6.11
N GLY A 294 14.31 12.10 6.67
CA GLY A 294 15.03 13.17 5.97
C GLY A 294 16.47 12.81 5.59
N LEU A 295 17.12 11.90 6.34
CA LEU A 295 18.48 11.42 6.04
C LEU A 295 18.49 10.28 5.01
N THR A 296 17.58 9.32 5.15
CA THR A 296 17.50 8.13 4.28
C THR A 296 16.79 8.40 2.96
N GLY A 297 15.96 9.44 2.89
CA GLY A 297 15.04 9.68 1.78
C GLY A 297 13.77 8.83 1.86
N TYR A 298 13.39 8.37 3.06
CA TYR A 298 12.18 7.57 3.24
C TYR A 298 10.93 8.45 3.09
N SER A 299 10.22 8.30 1.96
CA SER A 299 9.04 9.11 1.61
C SER A 299 7.83 8.86 2.51
N SER A 300 7.78 7.69 3.15
CA SER A 300 6.72 7.31 4.09
C SER A 300 7.10 7.62 5.53
N ASP A 301 7.97 8.61 5.75
CA ASP A 301 8.24 9.19 7.07
C ASP A 301 7.07 10.03 7.59
N GLY A 302 5.86 9.50 7.40
CA GLY A 302 4.63 9.60 8.18
C GLY A 302 4.10 10.93 8.69
N TRP A 303 4.78 12.06 8.50
CA TRP A 303 4.56 13.20 9.39
C TRP A 303 4.77 14.59 8.80
N ILE A 304 5.77 14.80 7.93
CA ILE A 304 6.08 16.12 7.34
C ILE A 304 6.06 16.11 5.79
N SER A 305 5.69 14.99 5.19
CA SER A 305 5.71 14.74 3.73
C SER A 305 4.28 14.57 3.17
N THR A 306 3.76 15.66 2.63
CA THR A 306 2.93 15.61 1.39
C THR A 306 1.49 15.08 1.48
N SER A 307 0.95 14.76 2.66
CA SER A 307 -0.52 14.69 2.83
C SER A 307 -0.91 15.47 4.07
N SER A 308 -1.24 16.74 3.81
CA SER A 308 -1.90 17.72 4.67
C SER A 308 -2.16 17.21 6.08
N CYS A 309 -1.40 17.68 7.07
CA CYS A 309 -1.95 18.01 8.38
C CYS A 309 -3.01 17.04 8.96
N GLY A 310 -2.94 15.72 8.74
CA GLY A 310 -3.99 14.78 9.19
C GLY A 310 -4.13 14.82 10.71
N TRP A 311 -3.03 15.19 11.35
CA TRP A 311 -2.81 15.50 12.76
C TRP A 311 -3.36 16.84 13.20
N CYS A 312 -3.17 17.93 12.44
CA CYS A 312 -3.73 19.24 12.77
C CYS A 312 -5.24 19.26 12.52
N VAL A 313 -5.71 18.56 11.48
CA VAL A 313 -7.13 18.35 11.15
C VAL A 313 -7.78 17.43 12.19
N SER A 314 -7.17 16.28 12.52
CA SER A 314 -7.69 15.41 13.58
C SER A 314 -7.58 16.05 14.96
N GLY A 315 -6.50 16.80 15.22
CA GLY A 315 -6.27 17.55 16.45
C GLY A 315 -7.29 18.66 16.64
N GLY A 316 -7.59 19.41 15.58
CA GLY A 316 -8.60 20.48 15.55
C GLY A 316 -10.05 20.01 15.42
N SER A 317 -10.29 18.74 15.08
CA SER A 317 -11.65 18.20 14.89
C SER A 317 -12.49 18.12 16.17
N THR A 318 -11.87 18.23 17.35
CA THR A 318 -12.57 18.20 18.63
C THR A 318 -12.64 19.58 19.27
N THR A 319 -13.66 19.81 20.08
CA THR A 319 -13.91 21.10 20.74
C THR A 319 -12.73 21.60 21.57
N ARG A 320 -11.97 20.69 22.21
CA ARG A 320 -10.73 21.02 22.97
C ARG A 320 -9.56 21.44 22.06
N GLY A 321 -9.57 21.03 20.80
CA GLY A 321 -8.53 21.28 19.82
C GLY A 321 -8.76 22.50 18.93
N GLY A 322 -9.84 23.27 19.13
CA GLY A 322 -10.21 24.38 18.25
C GLY A 322 -9.18 25.52 18.13
N HIS A 323 -8.12 25.50 18.94
CA HIS A 323 -6.97 26.39 18.83
C HIS A 323 -6.01 26.00 17.69
N ILE A 324 -6.08 24.75 17.20
CA ILE A 324 -5.29 24.25 16.07
C ILE A 324 -6.10 24.46 14.80
N LYS A 325 -5.59 25.31 13.91
CA LYS A 325 -6.20 25.55 12.59
C LYS A 325 -5.21 25.12 11.52
N GLU A 326 -5.69 24.31 10.58
CA GLU A 326 -4.87 23.79 9.48
C GLU A 326 -4.21 24.91 8.67
N HIS A 327 -4.95 25.98 8.37
CA HIS A 327 -4.46 27.14 7.61
C HIS A 327 -3.21 27.79 8.24
N ASP A 328 -3.06 27.74 9.56
CA ASP A 328 -1.95 28.41 10.26
C ASP A 328 -0.59 27.73 10.01
N TYR A 329 -0.57 26.49 9.48
CA TYR A 329 0.66 25.76 9.14
C TYR A 329 1.15 26.02 7.72
N TYR A 330 0.35 26.69 6.88
CA TYR A 330 0.70 27.05 5.52
C TYR A 330 1.34 28.43 5.46
N THR A 331 2.11 28.68 4.41
CA THR A 331 2.57 30.04 4.08
C THR A 331 1.38 30.91 3.66
N PRO A 332 1.54 32.26 3.61
CA PRO A 332 0.49 33.14 3.09
C PRO A 332 0.07 32.84 1.64
N THR A 333 0.92 32.16 0.87
CA THR A 333 0.64 31.68 -0.49
C THR A 333 -0.10 30.34 -0.53
N GLY A 334 -0.30 29.69 0.62
CA GLY A 334 -0.95 28.38 0.73
C GLY A 334 -0.01 27.19 0.51
N GLU A 335 1.30 27.39 0.52
CA GLU A 335 2.30 26.32 0.35
C GLU A 335 2.69 25.72 1.71
N PHE A 336 2.96 24.42 1.75
CA PHE A 336 3.51 23.76 2.93
C PHE A 336 5.02 23.63 2.78
N ARG A 337 5.78 24.42 3.55
CA ARG A 337 7.24 24.52 3.43
C ARG A 337 7.92 24.38 4.78
N VAL A 338 9.03 23.66 4.81
CA VAL A 338 9.85 23.38 6.01
C VAL A 338 11.11 24.24 6.08
N ASP A 339 11.32 25.06 5.05
CA ASP A 339 12.41 26.01 4.94
C ASP A 339 12.14 27.29 5.73
N ARG A 340 13.01 28.29 5.57
CA ARG A 340 12.90 29.58 6.26
C ARG A 340 11.63 30.36 5.91
N GLU A 341 11.00 30.06 4.79
CA GLU A 341 9.76 30.71 4.34
C GLU A 341 8.51 29.98 4.90
N GLY A 342 8.71 28.85 5.59
CA GLY A 342 7.65 28.12 6.28
C GLY A 342 6.95 28.93 7.36
N SER A 343 5.72 28.53 7.69
CA SER A 343 4.94 29.19 8.74
C SER A 343 5.68 29.16 10.08
N PRO A 344 5.70 30.27 10.85
CA PRO A 344 6.31 30.28 12.18
C PRO A 344 5.61 29.32 13.15
N VAL A 345 4.32 28.98 12.92
CA VAL A 345 3.59 27.99 13.72
C VAL A 345 4.12 26.58 13.45
N LEU A 346 4.41 26.27 12.19
CA LEU A 346 5.00 24.98 11.79
C LEU A 346 6.42 24.83 12.35
N LEU A 347 7.27 25.86 12.20
CA LEU A 347 8.67 25.83 12.66
C LEU A 347 8.81 25.74 14.19
N ASN A 348 7.77 26.12 14.95
CA ASN A 348 7.73 26.04 16.42
C ASN A 348 6.88 24.88 16.97
N CYS A 349 6.28 24.08 16.10
CA CYS A 349 5.52 22.90 16.46
C CYS A 349 6.42 21.84 17.11
N LEU A 350 5.89 21.10 18.11
CA LEU A 350 6.59 20.01 18.78
C LEU A 350 7.13 18.99 17.76
N MET A 351 6.32 18.61 16.77
CA MET A 351 6.73 17.66 15.74
C MET A 351 7.95 18.12 14.94
N TYR A 352 7.93 19.37 14.47
CA TYR A 352 9.06 19.93 13.73
C TYR A 352 10.34 19.86 14.56
N LYS A 353 10.24 20.24 15.84
CA LYS A 353 11.37 20.23 16.75
C LYS A 353 11.87 18.81 17.06
N MET A 354 10.99 17.85 17.29
CA MET A 354 11.38 16.45 17.51
C MET A 354 12.06 15.85 16.27
N CYS A 355 11.52 16.06 15.07
CA CYS A 355 12.14 15.47 13.87
C CYS A 355 13.50 16.10 13.54
N TYR A 356 13.62 17.42 13.62
CA TYR A 356 14.82 18.15 13.18
C TYR A 356 15.83 18.49 14.29
N TYR A 357 15.65 17.99 15.52
CA TYR A 357 16.59 18.23 16.62
C TYR A 357 18.02 17.81 16.22
N ARG A 358 18.97 18.76 16.25
CA ARG A 358 20.38 18.60 15.82
C ARG A 358 20.60 18.24 14.34
N PHE A 359 19.56 18.24 13.51
CA PHE A 359 19.68 17.94 12.08
C PHE A 359 20.34 19.07 11.28
N GLY A 360 20.29 20.32 11.77
CA GLY A 360 20.85 21.49 11.10
C GLY A 360 22.35 21.43 10.79
N GLN A 361 23.09 20.58 11.50
CA GLN A 361 24.55 20.42 11.38
C GLN A 361 24.95 19.19 10.54
N VAL A 362 23.99 18.33 10.16
CA VAL A 362 24.26 17.09 9.43
C VAL A 362 24.34 17.35 7.93
N TYR A 363 25.38 16.79 7.28
CA TYR A 363 25.50 16.77 5.84
C TYR A 363 24.82 15.53 5.27
N THR A 364 23.76 15.72 4.48
CA THR A 364 23.01 14.62 3.86
C THR A 364 23.43 14.34 2.42
N GLU A 365 23.92 15.35 1.69
CA GLU A 365 24.36 15.23 0.29
C GLU A 365 25.65 16.02 0.02
N ALA A 366 26.51 15.47 -0.85
CA ALA A 366 27.87 15.97 -1.11
C ALA A 366 27.97 17.35 -1.81
N LYS A 367 26.86 18.04 -2.06
CA LYS A 367 26.81 19.37 -2.70
C LYS A 367 25.70 20.28 -2.15
N ARG A 368 25.12 19.91 -1.02
CA ARG A 368 24.02 20.64 -0.39
C ARG A 368 24.47 21.26 0.92
N PRO A 369 23.82 22.34 1.38
CA PRO A 369 24.10 22.90 2.70
C PRO A 369 23.78 21.87 3.81
N PRO A 370 24.38 22.01 5.00
CA PRO A 370 24.03 21.17 6.15
C PRO A 370 22.55 21.41 6.54
N GLY A 371 21.89 20.36 7.06
CA GLY A 371 20.46 20.40 7.37
C GLY A 371 19.57 20.36 6.12
N TYR A 372 19.98 19.65 5.08
CA TYR A 372 19.19 19.44 3.87
C TYR A 372 18.33 18.17 3.99
N ASP A 373 17.01 18.31 3.90
CA ASP A 373 16.07 17.19 3.95
C ASP A 373 15.89 16.58 2.55
N ARG A 374 16.26 15.30 2.40
CA ARG A 374 16.21 14.58 1.11
C ARG A 374 14.80 14.24 0.64
N VAL A 375 13.83 14.16 1.54
CA VAL A 375 12.43 13.86 1.21
C VAL A 375 11.74 15.11 0.66
N ARG A 376 11.94 16.26 1.33
CA ARG A 376 11.32 17.53 0.94
C ARG A 376 12.17 18.34 -0.03
N ASN A 377 13.41 17.91 -0.29
CA ASN A 377 14.37 18.60 -1.16
C ASN A 377 14.60 20.07 -0.76
N ALA A 378 14.58 20.36 0.53
CA ALA A 378 14.65 21.71 1.08
C ALA A 378 15.65 21.79 2.24
N GLU A 379 16.28 22.95 2.40
CA GLU A 379 17.07 23.29 3.59
C GLU A 379 16.13 23.68 4.73
N ILE A 380 16.35 23.15 5.93
CA ILE A 380 15.48 23.42 7.07
C ILE A 380 15.53 24.89 7.50
N GLY A 381 14.37 25.44 7.87
CA GLY A 381 14.22 26.82 8.30
C GLY A 381 14.95 27.14 9.59
N ASN A 382 14.69 26.34 10.64
CA ASN A 382 15.30 26.51 11.96
C ASN A 382 16.35 25.42 12.21
N LYS A 383 17.61 25.83 12.31
CA LYS A 383 18.76 24.90 12.44
C LYS A 383 19.16 24.62 13.88
N ASP A 384 19.08 25.65 14.72
CA ASP A 384 19.60 25.64 16.07
C ASP A 384 18.47 25.96 17.05
N PHE A 385 17.96 24.91 17.70
CA PHE A 385 16.98 25.02 18.77
C PHE A 385 17.20 23.91 19.79
N GLU A 386 16.81 24.17 21.02
CA GLU A 386 16.84 23.18 22.10
C GLU A 386 15.43 22.71 22.46
N LEU A 387 15.34 21.50 23.01
CA LEU A 387 14.11 20.92 23.54
C LEU A 387 14.06 21.18 25.05
N ASP A 388 13.12 22.02 25.49
CA ASP A 388 13.02 22.39 26.90
C ASP A 388 12.39 21.25 27.70
N VAL A 389 11.32 20.62 27.17
CA VAL A 389 10.50 19.62 27.87
C VAL A 389 10.81 18.16 27.53
N LEU A 390 11.58 17.94 26.47
CA LEU A 390 12.01 16.60 26.01
C LEU A 390 13.53 16.45 26.11
N GLU A 391 13.98 15.21 26.31
CA GLU A 391 15.39 14.80 26.16
C GLU A 391 15.48 13.71 25.09
N GLU A 392 16.48 13.78 24.21
CA GLU A 392 16.75 12.72 23.24
C GLU A 392 17.26 11.47 23.98
N ALA A 393 16.53 10.36 23.87
CA ALA A 393 16.86 9.12 24.57
C ALA A 393 17.55 8.11 23.64
N TYR A 394 17.11 8.03 22.38
CA TYR A 394 17.71 7.17 21.37
C TYR A 394 17.41 7.68 19.96
N THR A 395 18.38 7.56 19.05
CA THR A 395 18.22 7.79 17.61
C THR A 395 18.94 6.67 16.88
N THR A 396 18.28 6.06 15.90
CA THR A 396 18.84 4.92 15.16
C THR A 396 20.00 5.31 14.26
N GLU A 397 20.75 4.32 13.75
CA GLU A 397 21.92 4.51 12.89
C GLU A 397 21.65 5.48 11.73
N HIS A 398 20.52 5.31 11.03
CA HIS A 398 20.17 6.12 9.86
C HIS A 398 19.16 7.22 10.18
N TRP A 399 18.96 7.54 11.47
CA TRP A 399 18.05 8.56 11.98
C TRP A 399 16.59 8.33 11.56
N LEU A 400 16.22 7.08 11.24
CA LEU A 400 14.88 6.72 10.79
C LEU A 400 13.86 6.79 11.92
N VAL A 401 14.24 6.35 13.12
CA VAL A 401 13.39 6.37 14.31
C VAL A 401 14.09 7.14 15.42
N ARG A 402 13.36 8.07 16.04
CA ARG A 402 13.85 8.88 17.15
C ARG A 402 12.93 8.71 18.34
N ILE A 403 13.53 8.49 19.51
CA ILE A 403 12.84 8.26 20.77
C ILE A 403 13.26 9.36 21.74
N TYR A 404 12.28 10.10 22.22
CA TYR A 404 12.42 11.16 23.19
C TYR A 404 11.85 10.72 24.53
N LYS A 405 12.46 11.15 25.61
CA LYS A 405 11.93 10.97 26.96
C LYS A 405 11.37 12.29 27.47
N VAL A 406 10.21 12.21 28.12
CA VAL A 406 9.54 13.38 28.69
C VAL A 406 10.17 13.73 30.03
N LYS A 407 10.65 14.97 30.18
CA LYS A 407 11.28 15.43 31.42
C LYS A 407 10.27 15.54 32.56
N ARG A 408 10.72 15.30 33.79
CA ARG A 408 9.90 15.50 34.99
C ARG A 408 9.85 17.00 35.37
N PRO A 409 8.74 17.48 35.96
CA PRO A 409 8.64 18.88 36.37
C PRO A 409 9.72 19.19 37.43
N GLY A 410 10.49 20.26 37.21
CA GLY A 410 11.54 20.73 38.12
C GLY A 410 12.94 20.13 37.93
N GLN A 411 13.15 19.31 36.90
CA GLN A 411 14.49 18.84 36.53
C GLN A 411 15.25 19.99 35.83
N PRO A 412 16.39 20.47 36.35
CA PRO A 412 17.17 21.53 35.71
C PRO A 412 17.69 21.07 34.35
N ARG A 413 17.96 22.02 33.44
CA ARG A 413 18.62 21.75 32.16
C ARG A 413 19.88 20.92 32.42
N ALA A 414 19.92 19.70 31.90
CA ALA A 414 21.15 18.91 31.94
C ALA A 414 22.21 19.68 31.12
N LEU A 415 23.29 20.11 31.78
CA LEU A 415 24.54 20.42 31.09
C LEU A 415 24.97 19.11 30.43
N GLN A 416 24.81 19.02 29.12
CA GLN A 416 25.18 17.84 28.34
C GLN A 416 26.71 17.84 28.18
N ASP A 417 27.40 17.34 29.20
CA ASP A 417 28.78 16.88 29.03
C ASP A 417 28.76 15.63 28.15
N ILE A 418 29.30 15.80 26.95
CA ILE A 418 29.45 14.76 25.94
C ILE A 418 30.46 13.73 26.46
N LYS A 419 30.00 12.64 27.09
CA LYS A 419 30.75 11.38 27.10
C LYS A 419 30.51 10.71 25.74
N LEU A 420 31.34 11.06 24.76
CA LEU A 420 31.50 10.28 23.54
C LEU A 420 32.12 8.94 23.96
N SER A 421 31.29 7.92 24.24
CA SER A 421 31.77 6.56 24.46
C SER A 421 32.18 5.99 23.11
N THR A 422 33.39 6.32 22.68
CA THR A 422 34.05 5.64 21.56
C THR A 422 34.46 4.25 22.06
N GLU A 423 33.53 3.29 22.06
CA GLU A 423 33.89 1.88 22.24
C GLU A 423 34.61 1.40 20.98
N PHE A 424 35.95 1.40 21.02
CA PHE A 424 36.75 0.67 20.05
C PHE A 424 36.67 -0.84 20.35
N LEU A 425 35.92 -1.56 19.51
CA LEU A 425 35.87 -3.02 19.52
C LEU A 425 37.15 -3.58 18.88
N ILE A 426 38.21 -3.81 19.68
CA ILE A 426 39.46 -4.41 19.20
C ILE A 426 39.29 -5.94 19.12
N PHE A 427 39.26 -6.47 17.90
CA PHE A 427 39.27 -7.90 17.60
C PHE A 427 40.68 -8.48 17.81
N ALA A 428 40.96 -9.06 18.97
CA ALA A 428 42.19 -9.85 19.17
C ALA A 428 41.93 -11.34 18.90
N ARG A 429 42.52 -11.87 17.82
CA ARG A 429 42.40 -13.29 17.41
C ARG A 429 43.59 -14.07 17.98
N ARG A 430 43.37 -14.91 19.00
CA ARG A 430 44.35 -15.92 19.43
C ARG A 430 43.66 -17.27 19.66
N GLY A 431 44.03 -18.27 18.86
CA GLY A 431 43.70 -19.68 19.13
C GLY A 431 42.21 -20.06 19.10
N GLY A 432 41.52 -19.80 17.98
CA GLY A 432 40.35 -20.60 17.57
C GLY A 432 39.08 -20.61 18.44
N ARG A 433 39.00 -19.86 19.55
CA ARG A 433 37.77 -19.70 20.35
C ARG A 433 37.50 -18.23 20.64
N LYS A 434 36.25 -17.78 20.41
CA LYS A 434 35.78 -16.43 20.76
C LYS A 434 35.44 -16.40 22.25
N TYR A 435 36.05 -15.48 23.00
CA TYR A 435 35.65 -15.16 24.37
C TYR A 435 35.23 -13.69 24.42
N PHE A 436 34.08 -13.42 25.06
CA PHE A 436 33.61 -12.07 25.36
C PHE A 436 34.13 -11.68 26.74
N TYR A 437 34.86 -10.57 26.83
CA TYR A 437 35.19 -9.94 28.11
C TYR A 437 34.65 -8.52 28.09
N THR A 438 33.74 -8.23 29.01
CA THR A 438 33.26 -6.87 29.28
C THR A 438 34.03 -6.37 30.49
N PHE A 439 34.89 -5.38 30.31
CA PHE A 439 35.50 -4.65 31.43
C PHE A 439 34.67 -3.40 31.70
N VAL A 440 34.01 -3.35 32.86
CA VAL A 440 33.34 -2.16 33.36
C VAL A 440 34.38 -1.36 34.16
N TRP A 441 34.78 -0.20 33.63
CA TRP A 441 35.48 0.81 34.43
C TRP A 441 34.44 1.60 35.20
N VAL A 442 34.54 1.57 36.53
CA VAL A 442 33.73 2.40 37.43
C VAL A 442 34.54 3.67 37.71
N GLU A 443 34.08 4.80 37.16
CA GLU A 443 34.31 6.15 37.71
C GLU A 443 33.02 6.97 37.61
#